data_AF-A0A971U8M4-F1
#
_entry.id   AF-A0A971U8M4-F1
#
_cell.length_a   1.000
_cell.length_b   1.000
_cell.length_c   1.000
_cell.angle_alpha   90.00
_cell.angle_beta   90.00
_cell.angle_gamma   90.00
#
_symmetry.space_group_name_H-M   'P 1'
#
loop_
_entity.id
_entity.type
_entity.pdbx_description
1 polymer ?
#
loop_
_entity_poly.entity_id
_entity_poly.type
_entity_poly.pdbx_seq_one_letter_code
_entity_poly.pdbx_strand_id
1 'polypeptide(L)'
;MQCRHALFLYVIFTGLVLFASCTAQPPLSSGKSLVGGPCRYKSYPGRATILSVTAVENSAADQTKRFAVLFTFKAQDEIEESFARTEGKTFSLYAKHFSTPDRHFITVHRLAAGRILDGSIQVIVAGTCTPVVFDFPELNEDQ
;
A
#
# COMPACT_ATOMS: atom_id res chain seq x y z
N MET A 1 34.71 5.88 -81.21
CA MET A 1 33.70 6.96 -81.36
C MET A 1 34.18 8.17 -80.57
N GLN A 2 34.37 9.28 -81.28
CA GLN A 2 34.99 10.53 -80.87
C GLN A 2 34.06 11.45 -80.04
N CYS A 3 34.67 12.13 -79.05
CA CYS A 3 34.69 13.58 -78.80
C CYS A 3 33.40 14.46 -78.64
N ARG A 4 33.53 15.35 -77.62
CA ARG A 4 33.05 16.76 -77.47
C ARG A 4 31.67 16.97 -76.81
N HIS A 5 31.63 17.56 -75.61
CA HIS A 5 31.77 19.01 -75.27
C HIS A 5 30.54 19.86 -75.64
N ALA A 6 29.73 20.15 -74.62
CA ALA A 6 28.98 21.40 -74.42
C ALA A 6 28.88 21.54 -72.89
N LEU A 7 29.88 22.07 -72.19
CA LEU A 7 30.18 23.49 -72.01
C LEU A 7 28.93 24.38 -71.88
N PHE A 8 28.83 24.95 -70.68
CA PHE A 8 28.47 26.34 -70.40
C PHE A 8 27.03 26.71 -70.02
N LEU A 9 26.99 27.33 -68.83
CA LEU A 9 26.17 28.50 -68.44
C LEU A 9 24.74 28.26 -67.97
N TYR A 10 24.52 28.31 -66.65
CA TYR A 10 23.98 29.49 -65.92
C TYR A 10 23.73 29.05 -64.47
N VAL A 11 24.59 29.37 -63.49
CA VAL A 11 24.61 30.63 -62.73
C VAL A 11 23.31 30.82 -61.92
N ILE A 12 23.44 30.53 -60.62
CA ILE A 12 22.92 31.30 -59.47
C ILE A 12 21.40 31.48 -59.38
N PHE A 13 20.78 30.81 -58.40
CA PHE A 13 19.80 31.50 -57.55
C PHE A 13 19.81 30.96 -56.12
N THR A 14 20.32 31.81 -55.25
CA THR A 14 20.23 31.86 -53.79
C THR A 14 18.84 31.56 -53.24
N GLY A 15 18.77 30.79 -52.15
CA GLY A 15 17.53 30.52 -51.41
C GLY A 15 17.79 30.10 -49.97
N LEU A 16 18.22 31.09 -49.17
CA LEU A 16 18.24 31.19 -47.71
C LEU A 16 17.31 30.20 -46.96
N VAL A 17 17.85 29.23 -46.22
CA VAL A 17 17.10 28.49 -45.19
C VAL A 17 17.74 28.75 -43.82
N LEU A 18 17.15 29.71 -43.11
CA LEU A 18 17.35 29.96 -41.69
C LEU A 18 16.82 28.76 -40.89
N PHE A 19 17.71 27.87 -40.44
CA PHE A 19 17.38 26.91 -39.39
C PHE A 19 17.56 27.57 -38.02
N ALA A 20 16.43 27.67 -37.31
CA ALA A 20 16.30 28.22 -35.98
C ALA A 20 17.07 27.39 -34.93
N SER A 21 18.05 28.02 -34.28
CA SER A 21 18.69 27.46 -33.09
C SER A 21 17.84 27.73 -31.86
N CYS A 22 17.00 26.77 -31.46
CA CYS A 22 16.42 26.74 -30.13
C CYS A 22 17.49 26.35 -29.11
N THR A 23 18.02 27.32 -28.36
CA THR A 23 18.85 27.05 -27.19
C THR A 23 17.97 26.55 -26.05
N ALA A 24 18.05 25.26 -25.77
CA ALA A 24 17.42 24.63 -24.62
C ALA A 24 18.02 25.20 -23.32
N GLN A 25 17.19 25.86 -22.49
CA GLN A 25 17.56 26.18 -21.12
C GLN A 25 17.44 24.90 -20.27
N PRO A 26 18.47 24.50 -19.50
CA PRO A 26 18.32 23.42 -18.54
C PRO A 26 17.42 23.90 -17.39
N PRO A 27 16.39 23.14 -17.00
CA PRO A 27 15.63 23.47 -15.81
C PRO A 27 16.51 23.19 -14.58
N LEU A 28 17.01 24.25 -13.94
CA LEU A 28 17.47 24.22 -12.56
C LEU A 28 16.25 24.08 -11.65
N SER A 29 15.64 22.90 -11.66
CA SER A 29 14.68 22.52 -10.63
C SER A 29 15.48 22.10 -9.40
N SER A 30 15.73 23.06 -8.52
CA SER A 30 16.07 22.82 -7.12
C SER A 30 14.83 22.24 -6.43
N GLY A 31 14.47 21.02 -6.81
CA GLY A 31 13.44 20.24 -6.15
C GLY A 31 14.04 19.64 -4.89
N LYS A 32 13.52 20.03 -3.72
CA LYS A 32 13.70 19.26 -2.49
C LYS A 32 13.49 17.79 -2.84
N SER A 33 14.54 16.96 -2.72
CA SER A 33 14.40 15.52 -2.93
C SER A 33 13.25 15.05 -2.05
N LEU A 34 12.19 14.52 -2.66
CA LEU A 34 11.09 13.88 -1.94
C LEU A 34 11.71 12.75 -1.10
N VAL A 35 11.81 12.96 0.21
CA VAL A 35 12.28 11.93 1.14
C VAL A 35 11.07 11.06 1.45
N GLY A 36 10.99 9.91 0.79
CA GLY A 36 9.93 8.92 1.01
C GLY A 36 9.78 7.97 -0.16
N GLY A 37 10.31 6.76 -0.03
CA GLY A 37 9.99 5.64 -0.93
C GLY A 37 8.68 4.96 -0.54
N PRO A 38 8.11 4.10 -1.39
CA PRO A 38 6.92 3.32 -1.05
C PRO A 38 7.18 2.42 0.16
N CYS A 39 6.15 2.20 0.97
CA CYS A 39 6.24 1.29 2.08
C CYS A 39 6.34 -0.16 1.58
N ARG A 40 7.23 -0.92 2.21
CA ARG A 40 7.41 -2.35 1.93
C ARG A 40 7.17 -3.14 3.19
N TYR A 41 6.49 -4.26 3.03
CA TYR A 41 6.14 -5.16 4.11
C TYR A 41 6.69 -6.56 3.83
N LYS A 42 7.08 -7.26 4.89
CA LYS A 42 7.29 -8.70 4.89
C LYS A 42 6.06 -9.36 5.54
N SER A 43 5.55 -10.41 4.92
CA SER A 43 4.35 -11.10 5.40
C SER A 43 4.74 -12.41 6.06
N TYR A 44 4.19 -12.67 7.25
CA TYR A 44 4.34 -13.92 7.98
C TYR A 44 2.96 -14.56 8.14
N PRO A 45 2.70 -15.72 7.52
CA PRO A 45 1.42 -16.40 7.67
C PRO A 45 1.26 -16.92 9.11
N GLY A 46 0.02 -17.02 9.57
CA GLY A 46 -0.26 -17.38 10.95
C GLY A 46 -1.74 -17.55 11.23
N ARG A 47 -2.06 -17.64 12.52
CA ARG A 47 -3.43 -17.79 13.00
C ARG A 47 -3.72 -16.81 14.12
N ALA A 48 -4.88 -16.17 14.05
CA ALA A 48 -5.45 -15.42 15.16
C ALA A 48 -6.43 -16.29 15.93
N THR A 49 -6.35 -16.27 17.25
CA THR A 49 -7.36 -16.86 18.14
C THR A 49 -8.13 -15.72 18.80
N ILE A 50 -9.43 -15.65 18.54
CA ILE A 50 -10.31 -14.69 19.20
C ILE A 50 -10.42 -15.06 20.68
N LEU A 51 -10.08 -14.12 21.56
CA LEU A 51 -10.14 -14.29 23.01
C LEU A 51 -11.51 -13.88 23.56
N SER A 52 -12.06 -12.77 23.06
CA SER A 52 -13.32 -12.24 23.55
C SER A 52 -14.03 -11.39 22.51
N VAL A 53 -15.35 -11.30 22.67
CA VAL A 53 -16.24 -10.40 21.93
C VAL A 53 -17.17 -9.76 22.97
N THR A 54 -16.93 -8.49 23.30
CA THR A 54 -17.62 -7.79 24.39
C THR A 54 -18.33 -6.56 23.85
N ALA A 55 -19.60 -6.37 24.21
CA ALA A 55 -20.32 -5.15 23.86
C ALA A 55 -19.66 -3.95 24.56
N VAL A 56 -19.46 -2.87 23.81
CA VAL A 56 -18.96 -1.59 24.32
C VAL A 56 -20.15 -0.67 24.52
N GLU A 57 -20.22 -0.01 25.67
CA GLU A 57 -21.22 1.03 25.89
C GLU A 57 -20.90 2.23 25.00
N ASN A 58 -21.86 2.57 24.14
CA ASN A 58 -21.80 3.80 23.37
C ASN A 58 -22.51 4.93 24.13
N SER A 59 -22.11 6.17 23.86
CA SER A 59 -22.83 7.34 24.36
C SER A 59 -24.29 7.30 23.90
N ALA A 60 -25.19 7.89 24.70
CA ALA A 60 -26.65 7.81 24.51
C ALA A 60 -27.17 8.27 23.13
N ALA A 61 -26.34 8.91 22.30
CA ALA A 61 -26.67 9.35 20.95
C ALA A 61 -26.48 8.26 19.87
N ASP A 62 -25.66 7.23 20.09
CA ASP A 62 -25.44 6.14 19.13
C ASP A 62 -26.06 4.84 19.66
N GLN A 63 -27.26 4.52 19.14
CA GLN A 63 -27.99 3.30 19.50
C GLN A 63 -27.38 2.04 18.87
N THR A 64 -26.36 2.17 18.02
CA THR A 64 -25.71 1.03 17.36
C THR A 64 -24.79 0.31 18.33
N LYS A 65 -25.08 -0.94 18.68
CA LYS A 65 -24.20 -1.74 19.55
C LYS A 65 -22.86 -2.02 18.85
N ARG A 66 -21.76 -1.64 19.49
CA ARG A 66 -20.38 -1.89 19.06
C ARG A 66 -19.74 -2.98 19.92
N PHE A 67 -18.75 -3.67 19.37
CA PHE A 67 -18.11 -4.80 20.04
C PHE A 67 -16.59 -4.66 20.01
N ALA A 68 -15.97 -4.76 21.20
CA ALA A 68 -14.55 -4.94 21.34
C ALA A 68 -14.23 -6.42 21.10
N VAL A 69 -13.40 -6.69 20.10
CA VAL A 69 -12.95 -8.05 19.76
C VAL A 69 -11.46 -8.12 20.03
N LEU A 70 -11.06 -8.99 20.97
CA LEU A 70 -9.65 -9.20 21.31
C LEU A 70 -9.16 -10.51 20.72
N PHE A 71 -7.90 -10.56 20.29
CA PHE A 71 -7.27 -11.77 19.77
C PHE A 71 -5.77 -11.85 20.13
N THR A 72 -5.24 -13.07 20.13
CA THR A 72 -3.79 -13.33 20.04
C THR A 72 -3.44 -13.81 18.64
N PHE A 73 -2.24 -13.54 18.17
CA PHE A 73 -1.74 -14.05 16.89
C PHE A 73 -0.54 -14.97 17.11
N LYS A 74 -0.44 -16.04 16.34
CA LYS A 74 0.72 -16.92 16.27
C LYS A 74 1.16 -17.08 14.81
N ALA A 75 2.35 -16.58 14.50
CA ALA A 75 2.98 -16.80 13.20
C ALA A 75 3.42 -18.27 13.03
N GLN A 76 3.46 -18.75 11.80
CA GLN A 76 3.97 -20.07 11.45
C GLN A 76 5.50 -20.12 11.56
N ASP A 77 6.16 -19.04 11.13
CA ASP A 77 7.61 -18.86 11.18
C ASP A 77 7.99 -17.78 12.19
N GLU A 78 9.27 -17.77 12.59
CA GLU A 78 9.81 -16.71 13.46
C GLU A 78 9.79 -15.35 12.73
N ILE A 79 9.31 -14.32 13.44
CA ILE A 79 9.37 -12.94 12.99
C ILE A 79 10.76 -12.38 13.32
N GLU A 80 11.52 -12.06 12.28
CA GLU A 80 12.89 -11.53 12.40
C GLU A 80 12.91 -10.15 13.07
N GLU A 81 11.89 -9.33 12.83
CA GLU A 81 11.74 -8.01 13.41
C GLU A 81 11.24 -8.08 14.85
N SER A 82 12.17 -7.89 15.80
CA SER A 82 11.89 -8.02 17.23
C SER A 82 10.72 -7.15 17.73
N PHE A 83 10.49 -5.97 17.14
CA PHE A 83 9.38 -5.09 17.49
C PHE A 83 8.01 -5.68 17.14
N ALA A 84 7.96 -6.58 16.14
CA ALA A 84 6.73 -7.19 15.62
C ALA A 84 6.40 -8.56 16.23
N ARG A 85 7.25 -9.08 17.12
CA ARG A 85 6.99 -10.30 17.88
C ARG A 85 5.66 -10.23 18.63
N THR A 86 4.90 -11.33 18.61
CA THR A 86 3.48 -11.36 19.04
C THR A 86 3.25 -12.16 20.32
N GLU A 87 4.27 -12.86 20.81
CA GLU A 87 4.20 -13.74 21.97
C GLU A 87 3.78 -12.96 23.22
N GLY A 88 2.72 -13.45 23.89
CA GLY A 88 2.17 -12.82 25.09
C GLY A 88 1.42 -11.51 24.84
N LYS A 89 1.24 -11.07 23.59
CA LYS A 89 0.50 -9.85 23.25
C LYS A 89 -0.96 -10.16 22.90
N THR A 90 -1.83 -9.21 23.20
CA THR A 90 -3.23 -9.20 22.80
C THR A 90 -3.49 -7.99 21.91
N PHE A 91 -4.32 -8.16 20.89
CA PHE A 91 -4.62 -7.15 19.87
C PHE A 91 -6.13 -6.93 19.76
N SER A 92 -6.52 -5.73 19.33
CA SER A 92 -7.90 -5.40 19.00
C SER A 92 -8.15 -5.61 17.52
N LEU A 93 -9.23 -6.30 17.18
CA LEU A 93 -9.70 -6.45 15.81
C LEU A 93 -10.62 -5.28 15.46
N TYR A 94 -10.32 -4.64 14.34
CA TYR A 94 -11.12 -3.57 13.76
C TYR A 94 -11.71 -4.02 12.44
N ALA A 95 -12.90 -3.54 12.12
CA ALA A 95 -13.47 -3.66 10.79
C ALA A 95 -12.84 -2.62 9.84
N LYS A 96 -13.39 -2.49 8.63
CA LYS A 96 -12.91 -1.55 7.61
C LYS A 96 -12.80 -0.13 8.19
N HIS A 97 -11.79 0.61 7.71
CA HIS A 97 -11.50 1.99 8.13
C HIS A 97 -11.26 2.15 9.65
N PHE A 98 -10.66 1.13 10.29
CA PHE A 98 -10.37 1.13 11.74
C PHE A 98 -11.61 1.32 12.62
N SER A 99 -12.79 0.92 12.12
CA SER A 99 -14.03 1.04 12.88
C SER A 99 -14.20 -0.13 13.85
N THR A 100 -14.81 0.14 15.00
CA THR A 100 -15.19 -0.91 15.95
C THR A 100 -16.29 -1.77 15.33
N PRO A 101 -16.14 -3.12 15.32
CA PRO A 101 -17.14 -4.04 14.80
C PRO A 101 -18.54 -3.79 15.35
N ASP A 102 -19.55 -3.90 14.49
CA ASP A 102 -20.95 -3.86 14.88
C ASP A 102 -21.55 -5.27 14.96
N ARG A 103 -22.83 -5.36 15.35
CA ARG A 103 -23.52 -6.65 15.44
C ARG A 103 -23.57 -7.41 14.11
N HIS A 104 -23.68 -6.71 12.98
CA HIS A 104 -23.77 -7.35 11.67
C HIS A 104 -22.44 -8.04 11.34
N PHE A 105 -21.31 -7.34 11.49
CA PHE A 105 -19.97 -7.87 11.30
C PHE A 105 -19.68 -9.09 12.19
N ILE A 106 -19.99 -8.99 13.49
CA ILE A 106 -19.84 -10.13 14.42
C ILE A 106 -20.63 -11.35 13.93
N THR A 107 -21.85 -11.13 13.42
CA THR A 107 -22.76 -12.21 13.02
C THR A 107 -22.34 -12.85 11.69
N VAL A 108 -22.09 -12.05 10.66
CA VAL A 108 -21.72 -12.52 9.32
C VAL A 108 -20.42 -13.30 9.36
N HIS A 109 -19.42 -12.76 10.05
CA HIS A 109 -18.15 -13.46 10.20
C HIS A 109 -18.21 -14.53 11.29
N ARG A 110 -19.27 -14.66 12.10
CA ARG A 110 -19.38 -15.66 13.18
C ARG A 110 -18.27 -15.51 14.23
N LEU A 111 -17.93 -14.27 14.60
CA LEU A 111 -16.90 -13.99 15.58
C LEU A 111 -17.36 -14.36 16.99
N ALA A 112 -16.58 -15.21 17.65
CA ALA A 112 -16.80 -15.66 19.02
C ALA A 112 -15.46 -16.06 19.67
N ALA A 113 -15.40 -16.06 20.99
CA ALA A 113 -14.23 -16.55 21.73
C ALA A 113 -13.90 -18.00 21.31
N GLY A 114 -12.61 -18.28 21.15
CA GLY A 114 -12.09 -19.56 20.66
C GLY A 114 -12.10 -19.72 19.14
N ARG A 115 -12.73 -18.81 18.39
CA ARG A 115 -12.66 -18.85 16.92
C ARG A 115 -11.24 -18.60 16.44
N ILE A 116 -10.82 -19.38 15.45
CA ILE A 116 -9.52 -19.26 14.81
C ILE A 116 -9.72 -18.65 13.42
N LEU A 117 -8.90 -17.66 13.08
CA LEU A 117 -8.84 -17.03 11.77
C LEU A 117 -7.47 -17.31 11.17
N ASP A 118 -7.43 -17.83 9.94
CA ASP A 118 -6.19 -17.86 9.17
C ASP A 118 -5.91 -16.45 8.63
N GLY A 119 -4.63 -16.06 8.64
CA GLY A 119 -4.24 -14.72 8.20
C GLY A 119 -2.73 -14.53 8.15
N SER A 120 -2.32 -13.28 8.08
CA SER A 120 -0.91 -12.90 8.12
C SER A 120 -0.67 -11.67 8.98
N ILE A 121 0.54 -11.58 9.54
CA ILE A 121 1.08 -10.35 10.08
C ILE A 121 2.04 -9.76 9.04
N GLN A 122 1.77 -8.53 8.64
CA GLN A 122 2.60 -7.75 7.73
C GLN A 122 3.44 -6.77 8.54
N VAL A 123 4.76 -6.91 8.44
CA VAL A 123 5.74 -6.12 9.19
C VAL A 123 6.48 -5.19 8.25
N ILE A 124 6.56 -3.91 8.60
CA ILE A 124 7.25 -2.93 7.76
C ILE A 124 8.75 -3.23 7.71
N VAL A 125 9.32 -3.21 6.51
CA VAL A 125 10.77 -3.37 6.26
C VAL A 125 11.39 -2.17 5.58
N ALA A 126 10.57 -1.27 5.01
CA ALA A 126 11.00 0.02 4.47
C ALA A 126 9.84 1.02 4.45
N GLY A 127 10.15 2.32 4.58
CA GLY A 127 9.18 3.41 4.63
C GLY A 127 8.78 3.81 6.06
N THR A 128 7.76 4.66 6.18
CA THR A 128 7.29 5.22 7.48
C THR A 128 5.80 4.98 7.71
N CYS A 129 5.25 3.91 7.13
CA CYS A 129 3.87 3.48 7.34
C CYS A 129 3.68 2.77 8.69
N THR A 130 2.48 2.23 8.93
CA THR A 130 2.14 1.45 10.12
C THR A 130 3.11 0.28 10.30
N PRO A 131 3.79 0.15 11.46
CA PRO A 131 4.83 -0.86 11.62
C PRO A 131 4.35 -2.32 11.51
N VAL A 132 3.13 -2.58 11.95
CA VAL A 132 2.51 -3.91 11.97
C VAL A 132 1.06 -3.81 11.52
N VAL A 133 0.66 -4.65 10.57
CA VAL A 133 -0.71 -4.78 10.08
C VAL A 133 -1.10 -6.25 10.12
N PHE A 134 -2.32 -6.57 10.53
CA PHE A 134 -2.88 -7.92 10.43
C PHE A 134 -3.84 -7.98 9.25
N ASP A 135 -3.77 -9.06 8.48
CA ASP A 135 -4.63 -9.30 7.33
C ASP A 135 -5.34 -10.65 7.49
N PHE A 136 -6.67 -10.63 7.41
CA PHE A 136 -7.55 -11.78 7.59
C PHE A 136 -8.49 -11.88 6.38
N PRO A 137 -8.15 -12.68 5.35
CA PRO A 137 -8.90 -12.71 4.10
C PRO A 137 -10.40 -13.01 4.25
N GLU A 138 -10.77 -13.83 5.23
CA GLU A 138 -12.17 -14.19 5.52
C GLU A 138 -13.02 -13.06 6.14
N LEU A 139 -12.38 -11.95 6.53
CA LEU A 139 -13.05 -10.77 7.09
C LEU A 139 -13.22 -9.65 6.05
N ASN A 140 -12.77 -9.85 4.82
CA ASN A 140 -12.94 -8.90 3.75
C ASN A 140 -14.38 -8.99 3.21
N GLU A 141 -15.08 -7.85 3.17
CA GLU A 141 -16.49 -7.74 2.76
C GLU A 141 -16.70 -7.85 1.23
N ASP A 142 -15.65 -8.11 0.44
CA ASP A 142 -15.70 -8.21 -1.02
C ASP A 142 -16.02 -9.65 -1.54
N GLN A 143 -16.73 -10.47 -0.75
CA GLN A 143 -17.21 -11.81 -1.15
C GLN A 143 -18.71 -11.85 -1.43
#